data_AF-A0A7S0B204-F1
#
_entry.id   AF-A0A7S0B204-F1
#
_cell.length_a   1.000
_cell.length_b   1.000
_cell.length_c   1.000
_cell.angle_alpha   90.00
_cell.angle_beta   90.00
_cell.angle_gamma   90.00
#
_symmetry.space_group_name_H-M   'P 1'
#
loop_
_entity.id
_entity.type
_entity.pdbx_description
1 polymer ?
#
loop_
_entity_poly.entity_id
_entity_poly.type
_entity_poly.pdbx_seq_one_letter_code
_entity_poly.pdbx_strand_id
1 'polypeptide(L)'
;DPLIFTLISKRELPGGHWEAQFAHKPSASYPAGDFHLCYCVSSQAPAGTCQDTPDFNRDVGDLIVVGVRTLRGWSCQQGSHCNVTLSGWRIGPSDQLLVVNEISTCVGAEIFAATAGAGFDRNPIANPDIKPMTDGVLAHFALGRAASAGQWRVCLC
;
A
#
# COMPACT_ATOMS: atom_id res chain seq x y z
N ASP A 1 -0.11 -10.75 21.61
CA ASP A 1 -0.12 -10.13 20.28
C ASP A 1 -1.55 -10.06 19.75
N PRO A 2 -2.13 -8.88 19.48
CA PRO A 2 -3.47 -8.85 18.90
C PRO A 2 -3.40 -9.26 17.42
N LEU A 3 -4.27 -10.20 17.04
CA LEU A 3 -4.37 -10.73 15.68
C LEU A 3 -4.41 -9.59 14.64
N ILE A 4 -3.40 -9.61 13.78
CA ILE A 4 -3.14 -8.62 12.72
C ILE A 4 -4.21 -8.71 11.61
N PHE A 5 -4.68 -9.93 11.35
CA PHE A 5 -5.78 -10.24 10.46
C PHE A 5 -6.94 -10.85 11.27
N THR A 6 -8.15 -10.38 11.00
CA THR A 6 -9.37 -10.82 11.68
C THR A 6 -10.27 -11.52 10.67
N LEU A 7 -10.85 -12.66 11.05
CA LEU A 7 -11.87 -13.32 10.23
C LEU A 7 -13.09 -12.39 10.12
N ILE A 8 -13.40 -11.97 8.91
CA ILE A 8 -14.58 -11.13 8.61
C ILE A 8 -15.80 -12.02 8.38
N SER A 9 -15.64 -13.07 7.59
CA SER A 9 -16.74 -13.94 7.22
C SER A 9 -16.27 -15.36 6.92
N LYS A 10 -17.14 -16.33 7.18
CA LYS A 10 -17.01 -17.71 6.71
C LYS A 10 -18.33 -18.12 6.04
N ARG A 11 -18.26 -18.65 4.82
CA ARG A 11 -19.41 -19.05 4.03
C ARG A 11 -19.26 -20.49 3.53
N GLU A 12 -20.33 -21.28 3.66
CA GLU A 12 -20.41 -22.60 3.04
C GLU A 12 -20.70 -22.44 1.55
N LEU A 13 -19.94 -23.14 0.73
CA LEU A 13 -20.17 -23.24 -0.71
C LEU A 13 -20.82 -24.60 -1.01
N PRO A 14 -21.56 -24.72 -2.12
CA PRO A 14 -22.11 -26.00 -2.56
C PRO A 14 -21.06 -27.11 -2.60
N GLY A 15 -21.41 -28.32 -2.19
CA GLY A 15 -20.48 -29.46 -2.13
C GLY A 15 -19.64 -29.55 -0.86
N GLY A 16 -19.96 -28.76 0.19
CA GLY A 16 -19.28 -28.83 1.49
C GLY A 16 -17.94 -28.08 1.54
N HIS A 17 -17.64 -27.29 0.51
CA HIS A 17 -16.50 -26.38 0.50
C HIS A 17 -16.80 -25.14 1.36
N TRP A 18 -15.76 -24.42 1.77
CA TRP A 18 -15.91 -23.20 2.57
C TRP A 18 -15.00 -22.10 2.03
N GLU A 19 -15.51 -20.88 2.06
CA GLU A 19 -14.75 -19.66 1.83
C GLU A 19 -14.62 -18.90 3.16
N ALA A 20 -13.40 -18.47 3.50
CA ALA A 20 -13.13 -17.61 4.64
C ALA A 20 -12.50 -16.30 4.14
N GLN A 21 -12.98 -15.17 4.65
CA GLN A 21 -12.44 -13.86 4.32
C GLN A 21 -11.82 -13.24 5.58
N PHE A 22 -10.63 -12.69 5.42
CA PHE A 22 -9.89 -12.04 6.49
C PHE A 22 -9.58 -10.60 6.08
N ALA A 23 -9.61 -9.67 7.03
CA ALA A 23 -9.12 -8.30 6.83
C ALA A 23 -8.15 -7.91 7.93
N HIS A 24 -7.21 -7.06 7.53
CA HIS A 24 -6.40 -6.31 8.47
C HIS A 24 -7.15 -5.06 8.95
N LYS A 25 -6.73 -4.52 10.10
CA LYS A 25 -7.17 -3.18 10.51
C LYS A 25 -6.66 -2.14 9.50
N PRO A 26 -7.50 -1.22 8.99
CA PRO A 26 -7.09 -0.21 8.01
C PRO A 26 -5.95 0.73 8.48
N SER A 27 -5.74 0.84 9.79
CA SER A 27 -4.71 1.69 10.39
C SER A 27 -3.33 1.03 10.54
N ALA A 28 -3.21 -0.27 10.24
CA ALA A 28 -1.93 -0.96 10.31
C ALA A 28 -1.14 -0.74 9.01
N SER A 29 0.01 -0.08 9.11
CA SER A 29 0.95 0.08 8.00
C SER A 29 1.78 -1.20 7.88
N TYR A 30 1.54 -1.99 6.84
CA TYR A 30 2.39 -3.13 6.49
C TYR A 30 3.47 -2.67 5.50
N PRO A 31 4.68 -3.25 5.55
CA PRO A 31 5.65 -3.02 4.50
C PRO A 31 5.08 -3.54 3.17
N ALA A 32 5.30 -2.80 2.10
CA ALA A 32 4.97 -3.26 0.76
C ALA A 32 5.89 -4.45 0.38
N GLY A 33 5.32 -5.48 -0.24
CA GLY A 33 6.02 -6.73 -0.51
C GLY A 33 5.11 -7.85 -1.03
N ASP A 34 5.74 -8.92 -1.51
CA ASP A 34 5.08 -10.19 -1.79
C ASP A 34 5.28 -11.11 -0.56
N PHE A 35 4.18 -11.66 -0.05
CA PHE A 35 4.14 -12.50 1.14
C PHE A 35 3.51 -13.85 0.78
N HIS A 36 4.04 -14.93 1.35
CA HIS A 36 3.39 -16.23 1.29
C HIS A 36 2.44 -16.39 2.47
N LEU A 37 1.22 -16.87 2.18
CA LEU A 37 0.22 -17.18 3.19
C LEU A 37 0.35 -18.65 3.57
N CYS A 38 0.63 -18.88 4.85
CA CYS A 38 0.68 -20.22 5.42
C CYS A 38 -0.50 -20.44 6.36
N TYR A 39 -1.05 -21.66 6.35
CA TYR A 39 -2.13 -22.10 7.22
C TYR A 39 -1.67 -23.25 8.13
N CYS A 40 -2.25 -23.30 9.32
CA CYS A 40 -2.08 -24.38 10.28
C CYS A 40 -3.38 -25.19 10.42
N VAL A 41 -3.26 -26.51 10.31
CA VAL A 41 -4.34 -27.45 10.61
C VAL A 41 -4.21 -27.86 12.07
N SER A 42 -5.08 -27.36 12.95
CA SER A 42 -4.96 -27.56 14.40
C SER A 42 -4.86 -29.03 14.81
N SER A 43 -5.58 -29.94 14.15
CA SER A 43 -5.52 -31.38 14.41
C SER A 43 -4.18 -32.04 14.03
N GLN A 44 -3.35 -31.36 13.25
CA GLN A 44 -2.02 -31.81 12.84
C GLN A 44 -0.89 -31.06 13.54
N ALA A 45 -1.21 -30.02 14.32
CA ALA A 45 -0.24 -29.32 15.14
C ALA A 45 0.13 -30.16 16.38
N PRO A 46 1.40 -30.13 16.85
CA PRO A 46 1.84 -30.95 17.99
C PRO A 46 1.01 -30.75 19.26
N ALA A 47 0.56 -29.51 19.51
CA ALA A 47 -0.25 -29.15 20.66
C ALA A 47 -1.77 -29.30 20.43
N GLY A 48 -2.20 -29.84 19.28
CA GLY A 48 -3.61 -29.85 18.85
C GLY A 48 -4.19 -28.46 18.59
N THR A 49 -3.35 -27.42 18.62
CA THR A 49 -3.67 -26.01 18.47
C THR A 49 -2.54 -25.32 17.71
N CYS A 50 -2.88 -24.29 16.93
CA CYS A 50 -1.92 -23.51 16.15
C CYS A 50 -1.37 -22.38 17.03
N GLN A 51 -0.23 -22.61 17.69
CA GLN A 51 0.34 -21.63 18.61
C GLN A 51 1.69 -21.11 18.13
N ASP A 52 2.47 -21.94 17.46
CA ASP A 52 3.83 -21.60 17.06
C ASP A 52 3.93 -21.40 15.55
N THR A 53 4.84 -20.53 15.11
CA THR A 53 5.10 -20.28 13.68
C THR A 53 5.34 -21.57 12.87
N PRO A 54 6.06 -22.60 13.36
CA PRO A 54 6.25 -23.86 12.64
C PRO A 54 4.97 -24.68 12.38
N ASP A 55 3.88 -24.40 13.09
CA ASP A 55 2.59 -25.06 12.87
C ASP A 55 1.96 -24.64 11.53
N PHE A 56 2.34 -23.47 11.01
CA PHE A 56 1.82 -22.90 9.76
C PHE A 56 2.64 -23.41 8.57
N ASN A 57 2.43 -24.68 8.21
CA ASN A 57 3.22 -25.41 7.22
C ASN A 57 2.40 -25.89 6.01
N ARG A 58 1.20 -25.32 5.79
CA ARG A 58 0.39 -25.55 4.58
C ARG A 58 0.35 -24.28 3.76
N ASP A 59 0.71 -24.38 2.49
CA ASP A 59 0.62 -23.27 1.55
C ASP A 59 -0.84 -22.96 1.23
N VAL A 60 -1.20 -21.68 1.28
CA VAL A 60 -2.54 -21.14 0.96
C VAL A 60 -2.50 -20.31 -0.32
N GLY A 61 -1.33 -19.77 -0.66
CA GLY A 61 -1.14 -18.86 -1.79
C GLY A 61 -0.41 -17.57 -1.40
N ASP A 62 -0.54 -16.56 -2.25
CA ASP A 62 0.26 -15.33 -2.16
C ASP A 62 -0.59 -14.11 -1.77
N LEU A 63 -0.02 -13.26 -0.91
CA LEU A 63 -0.52 -11.93 -0.58
C LEU A 63 0.45 -10.89 -1.13
N ILE A 64 -0.07 -10.00 -1.98
CA ILE A 64 0.70 -8.92 -2.58
C ILE A 64 0.27 -7.60 -1.95
N VAL A 65 1.21 -6.90 -1.30
CA VAL A 65 1.01 -5.54 -0.78
C VAL A 65 1.75 -4.56 -1.68
N VAL A 66 1.00 -3.86 -2.53
CA VAL A 66 1.53 -2.78 -3.37
C VAL A 66 1.72 -1.52 -2.52
N GLY A 67 2.81 -0.80 -2.72
CA GLY A 67 3.02 0.46 -2.02
C GLY A 67 4.46 0.93 -1.94
N VAL A 68 4.70 1.95 -1.11
CA VAL A 68 6.02 2.55 -0.90
C VAL A 68 6.77 1.82 0.23
N ARG A 69 8.05 1.49 0.02
CA ARG A 69 8.89 0.80 1.02
C ARG A 69 9.46 1.71 2.10
N THR A 70 9.71 2.97 1.77
CA THR A 70 10.31 3.95 2.70
C THR A 70 9.58 5.28 2.59
N LEU A 71 9.10 5.78 3.73
CA LEU A 71 8.58 7.13 3.84
C LEU A 71 9.76 8.10 3.95
N ARG A 72 9.76 9.14 3.11
CA ARG A 72 10.83 10.14 3.04
C ARG A 72 10.20 11.52 2.91
N GLY A 73 10.91 12.53 3.39
CA GLY A 73 10.58 13.93 3.08
C GLY A 73 11.24 14.36 1.77
N TRP A 74 10.54 15.19 1.01
CA TRP A 74 11.11 15.91 -0.13
C TRP A 74 11.05 17.40 0.13
N SER A 75 12.03 18.14 -0.38
CA SER A 75 12.06 19.60 -0.30
C SER A 75 12.19 20.16 -1.70
N CYS A 76 11.32 21.12 -2.02
CA CYS A 76 11.30 21.79 -3.31
C CYS A 76 11.33 23.29 -3.11
N GLN A 77 12.05 23.98 -4.00
CA GLN A 77 12.12 25.44 -3.98
C GLN A 77 10.94 26.02 -4.77
N GLN A 78 10.29 27.04 -4.21
CA GLN A 78 9.22 27.77 -4.88
C GLN A 78 9.68 28.28 -6.26
N GLY A 79 8.81 28.11 -7.27
CA GLY A 79 9.05 28.47 -8.66
C GLY A 79 9.94 27.51 -9.44
N SER A 80 10.61 26.56 -8.77
CA SER A 80 11.50 25.59 -9.41
C SER A 80 10.79 24.26 -9.67
N HIS A 81 11.27 23.51 -10.66
CA HIS A 81 10.78 22.16 -10.92
C HIS A 81 11.06 21.24 -9.72
N CYS A 82 10.03 20.50 -9.32
CA CYS A 82 10.01 19.59 -8.20
C CYS A 82 9.75 18.17 -8.72
N ASN A 83 10.76 17.31 -8.56
CA ASN A 83 10.67 15.91 -8.92
C ASN A 83 10.81 15.07 -7.65
N VAL A 84 9.92 14.12 -7.46
CA VAL A 84 9.98 13.17 -6.35
C VAL A 84 10.32 11.79 -6.87
N THR A 85 11.13 11.08 -6.12
CA THR A 85 11.51 9.69 -6.42
C THR A 85 11.19 8.86 -5.20
N LEU A 86 10.50 7.76 -5.41
CA LEU A 86 10.09 6.83 -4.36
C LEU A 86 10.50 5.41 -4.70
N SER A 87 10.92 4.67 -3.68
CA SER A 87 11.15 3.23 -3.79
C SER A 87 9.88 2.51 -3.40
N GLY A 88 9.33 1.74 -4.33
CA GLY A 88 8.09 1.00 -4.09
C GLY A 88 8.21 -0.48 -4.41
N TRP A 89 7.09 -1.15 -4.17
CA TRP A 89 6.87 -2.53 -4.55
C TRP A 89 5.64 -2.60 -5.44
N ARG A 90 5.82 -3.15 -6.66
CA ARG A 90 4.77 -3.31 -7.69
C ARG A 90 4.01 -2.04 -8.06
N ILE A 91 4.66 -0.87 -7.96
CA ILE A 91 4.12 0.38 -8.48
C ILE A 91 4.11 0.32 -10.00
N GLY A 92 2.95 0.58 -10.60
CA GLY A 92 2.70 0.49 -12.02
C GLY A 92 2.54 1.86 -12.71
N PRO A 93 2.44 1.86 -14.05
CA PRO A 93 2.30 3.08 -14.85
C PRO A 93 0.96 3.81 -14.67
N SER A 94 -0.05 3.11 -14.13
CA SER A 94 -1.36 3.68 -13.83
C SER A 94 -1.46 4.27 -12.42
N ASP A 95 -0.49 3.99 -11.54
CA ASP A 95 -0.49 4.50 -10.17
C ASP A 95 -0.15 5.99 -10.18
N GLN A 96 -0.76 6.73 -9.26
CA GLN A 96 -0.67 8.18 -9.22
C GLN A 96 -0.16 8.67 -7.87
N LEU A 97 0.68 9.69 -7.93
CA LEU A 97 0.92 10.54 -6.77
C LEU A 97 -0.08 11.67 -6.72
N LEU A 98 -0.55 11.91 -5.52
CA LEU A 98 -1.40 13.03 -5.17
C LEU A 98 -0.76 13.79 -4.00
N VAL A 99 -0.55 15.08 -4.20
CA VAL A 99 -0.10 16.00 -3.17
C VAL A 99 -1.31 16.66 -2.53
N VAL A 100 -1.45 16.51 -1.22
CA VAL A 100 -2.56 17.04 -0.44
C VAL A 100 -2.05 17.96 0.67
N ASN A 101 -2.93 18.74 1.28
CA ASN A 101 -2.53 19.62 2.38
C ASN A 101 -1.96 18.81 3.58
N GLU A 102 -1.23 19.48 4.47
CA GLU A 102 -0.61 18.84 5.63
C GLU A 102 -1.60 18.19 6.61
N ILE A 103 -2.85 18.65 6.64
CA ILE A 103 -3.87 18.17 7.60
C ILE A 103 -4.69 16.98 7.06
N SER A 104 -4.65 16.72 5.76
CA SER A 104 -5.36 15.60 5.12
C SER A 104 -4.68 14.27 5.43
N THR A 105 -5.42 13.15 5.35
CA THR A 105 -4.83 11.80 5.42
C THR A 105 -4.80 11.18 4.03
N CYS A 106 -4.07 10.07 3.84
CA CYS A 106 -4.07 9.30 2.59
C CYS A 106 -5.12 8.15 2.60
N VAL A 107 -6.20 8.30 3.37
CA VAL A 107 -7.31 7.34 3.47
C VAL A 107 -8.68 7.97 3.13
N GLY A 108 -9.43 7.34 2.22
CA GLY A 108 -10.84 7.65 1.95
C GLY A 108 -11.12 8.48 0.69
N ALA A 109 -12.41 8.60 0.34
CA ALA A 109 -12.86 9.23 -0.91
C ALA A 109 -12.68 10.75 -0.95
N GLU A 110 -12.62 11.42 0.21
CA GLU A 110 -12.50 12.88 0.35
C GLU A 110 -11.15 13.43 -0.15
N ILE A 111 -10.16 12.58 -0.36
CA ILE A 111 -8.81 12.94 -0.80
C ILE A 111 -8.79 13.21 -2.30
N PHE A 112 -9.66 12.59 -3.08
CA PHE A 112 -9.76 12.84 -4.51
C PHE A 112 -10.43 14.20 -4.83
N ALA A 113 -10.94 14.90 -3.80
CA ALA A 113 -11.31 16.31 -3.87
C ALA A 113 -10.15 17.26 -3.49
N ALA A 114 -8.97 16.73 -3.13
CA ALA A 114 -7.79 17.54 -2.88
C ALA A 114 -7.45 18.32 -4.14
N THR A 115 -7.41 19.63 -3.98
CA THR A 115 -7.37 20.65 -5.03
C THR A 115 -6.41 20.26 -6.15
N ALA A 116 -6.96 20.02 -7.34
CA ALA A 116 -6.16 19.99 -8.56
C ALA A 116 -5.22 21.22 -8.55
N GLY A 117 -3.92 20.96 -8.61
CA GLY A 117 -2.90 22.01 -8.54
C GLY A 117 -2.56 22.54 -7.13
N ALA A 118 -2.73 21.75 -6.05
CA ALA A 118 -2.33 22.09 -4.68
C ALA A 118 -0.85 22.51 -4.53
N GLY A 119 -0.51 23.72 -4.96
CA GLY A 119 0.86 24.26 -4.94
C GLY A 119 1.80 23.68 -6.01
N PHE A 120 1.34 22.83 -6.94
CA PHE A 120 2.19 22.19 -7.96
C PHE A 120 1.54 22.22 -9.35
N ASP A 121 2.35 22.39 -10.41
CA ASP A 121 1.86 22.41 -11.81
C ASP A 121 1.14 21.11 -12.23
N ARG A 122 1.54 19.96 -11.65
CA ARG A 122 0.99 18.63 -11.97
C ARG A 122 0.60 17.90 -10.69
N ASN A 123 -0.70 17.84 -10.43
CA ASN A 123 -1.26 17.15 -9.28
C ASN A 123 -2.75 16.80 -9.53
N PRO A 124 -3.14 15.52 -9.61
CA PRO A 124 -2.31 14.31 -9.46
C PRO A 124 -1.33 14.10 -10.62
N ILE A 125 -0.37 13.19 -10.46
CA ILE A 125 0.60 12.82 -11.49
C ILE A 125 0.82 11.30 -11.56
N ALA A 126 0.73 10.75 -12.76
CA ALA A 126 1.19 9.40 -13.10
C ALA A 126 2.58 9.48 -13.75
N ASN A 127 3.30 8.36 -13.79
CA ASN A 127 4.44 8.19 -14.68
C ASN A 127 4.23 6.94 -15.56
N PRO A 128 3.86 7.11 -16.84
CA PRO A 128 3.62 5.98 -17.74
C PRO A 128 4.90 5.21 -18.10
N ASP A 129 6.07 5.79 -17.87
CA ASP A 129 7.37 5.17 -18.13
C ASP A 129 7.82 4.24 -16.99
N ILE A 130 7.06 4.17 -15.88
CA ILE A 130 7.30 3.17 -14.84
C ILE A 130 7.17 1.79 -15.47
N LYS A 131 8.29 1.08 -15.57
CA LYS A 131 8.30 -0.31 -16.01
C LYS A 131 7.61 -1.16 -14.94
N PRO A 132 6.47 -1.81 -15.25
CA PRO A 132 5.78 -2.64 -14.28
C PRO A 132 6.58 -3.92 -14.10
N MET A 133 7.51 -4.00 -13.14
CA MET A 133 8.09 -5.28 -12.70
C MET A 133 9.03 -5.16 -11.49
N THR A 134 8.59 -5.79 -10.39
CA THR A 134 9.39 -6.43 -9.30
C THR A 134 10.35 -5.56 -8.46
N ASP A 135 10.69 -6.04 -7.26
CA ASP A 135 11.37 -5.34 -6.14
C ASP A 135 12.19 -4.08 -6.47
N GLY A 136 11.90 -2.99 -5.76
CA GLY A 136 12.83 -1.88 -5.61
C GLY A 136 12.76 -0.86 -6.74
N VAL A 137 11.66 -0.82 -7.50
CA VAL A 137 11.45 0.18 -8.55
C VAL A 137 11.54 1.58 -7.94
N LEU A 138 12.45 2.38 -8.49
CA LEU A 138 12.45 3.82 -8.30
C LEU A 138 11.41 4.41 -9.24
N ALA A 139 10.27 4.78 -8.68
CA ALA A 139 9.22 5.48 -9.41
C ALA A 139 9.49 6.99 -9.31
N HIS A 140 9.62 7.62 -10.47
CA HIS A 140 9.90 9.04 -10.59
C HIS A 140 8.62 9.78 -10.95
N PHE A 141 8.29 10.86 -10.25
CA PHE A 141 7.12 11.67 -10.54
C PHE A 141 7.53 13.14 -10.63
N ALA A 142 7.24 13.75 -11.77
CA ALA A 142 7.53 15.16 -12.01
C ALA A 142 6.31 16.01 -11.64
N LEU A 143 6.30 16.58 -10.44
CA LEU A 143 5.21 17.44 -9.95
C LEU A 143 5.16 18.80 -10.69
N GLY A 144 6.18 19.09 -11.50
CA GLY A 144 6.34 20.39 -12.16
C GLY A 144 6.78 21.46 -11.15
N ARG A 145 6.42 22.73 -11.34
CA ARG A 145 6.88 23.79 -10.43
C ARG A 145 6.05 23.88 -9.17
N ALA A 146 6.70 24.18 -8.06
CA ALA A 146 6.04 24.53 -6.80
C ALA A 146 5.56 26.00 -6.85
N ALA A 147 4.26 26.25 -6.99
CA ALA A 147 3.69 27.59 -7.13
C ALA A 147 3.72 28.39 -5.80
N SER A 148 3.65 27.69 -4.67
CA SER A 148 3.64 28.30 -3.32
C SER A 148 4.65 27.61 -2.39
N ALA A 149 4.99 28.28 -1.29
CA ALA A 149 5.71 27.68 -0.18
C ALA A 149 4.73 27.05 0.81
N GLY A 150 5.14 25.97 1.50
CA GLY A 150 4.27 25.26 2.43
C GLY A 150 4.77 23.85 2.77
N GLN A 151 3.94 23.11 3.51
CA GLN A 151 4.09 21.69 3.75
C GLN A 151 2.86 20.94 3.22
N TRP A 152 3.12 19.76 2.67
CA TRP A 152 2.11 18.92 2.03
C TRP A 152 2.38 17.46 2.37
N ARG A 153 1.34 16.64 2.25
CA ARG A 153 1.46 15.19 2.27
C ARG A 153 1.43 14.65 0.86
N VAL A 154 2.16 13.56 0.65
CA VAL A 154 2.22 12.85 -0.63
C VAL A 154 1.54 11.51 -0.44
N CYS A 155 0.48 11.27 -1.20
CA CYS A 155 -0.31 10.05 -1.21
C CYS A 155 -0.06 9.31 -2.53
N LEU A 156 -0.01 7.97 -2.46
CA LEU A 156 0.03 7.08 -3.61
C LEU A 156 -1.35 6.41 -3.74
N CYS A 157 -1.89 6.39 -4.96
CA CYS A 157 -3.14 5.71 -5.32
C CYS A 157 -2.91 4.74 -6.47
#